data_AF-A0A7S4KH69-F1
#
_entry.id   AF-A0A7S4KH69-F1
#
_cell.length_a   1.000
_cell.length_b   1.000
_cell.length_c   1.000
_cell.angle_alpha   90.00
_cell.angle_beta   90.00
_cell.angle_gamma   90.00
#
_symmetry.space_group_name_H-M   'P 1'
#
loop_
_entity.id
_entity.type
_entity.pdbx_description
1 polymer ?
#
loop_
_entity_poly.entity_id
_entity_poly.type
_entity_poly.pdbx_seq_one_letter_code
_entity_poly.pdbx_strand_id
1 'polypeptide(L)'
;LVQGISDTEAFRDSQGEFYEIADWQGVTVQHDEVFGIDWEPDIGARLFGDIDDASAMKEGGSIDLQWIPPTVTDFCIANLNLMGTIDTSRLPRELEYFDLDANDFDGFFETEGLPNTLVSTYISKNRLSGSLDLTKLPRDSHAL
;
A
#
# COMPACT_ATOMS: atom_id res chain seq x y z
N LEU A 1 -7.69 -1.97 9.31
CA LEU A 1 -7.29 -1.42 8.00
C LEU A 1 -8.14 -0.21 7.57
N VAL A 2 -9.47 -0.21 7.78
CA VAL A 2 -10.37 0.80 7.19
C VAL A 2 -10.74 1.95 8.14
N GLN A 3 -9.78 2.84 8.42
CA GLN A 3 -10.10 4.21 8.82
C GLN A 3 -9.27 5.15 7.97
N GLY A 4 -9.91 6.08 7.26
CA GLY A 4 -9.25 7.07 6.41
C GLY A 4 -9.34 6.82 4.90
N ILE A 5 -9.73 5.62 4.45
CA ILE A 5 -10.01 5.36 3.03
C ILE A 5 -11.30 6.09 2.64
N SER A 6 -11.18 7.07 1.73
CA SER A 6 -12.32 7.90 1.30
C SER A 6 -13.27 7.17 0.35
N ASP A 7 -12.77 6.19 -0.41
CA ASP A 7 -13.59 5.34 -1.28
C ASP A 7 -13.54 3.89 -0.80
N THR A 8 -14.58 3.51 -0.04
CA THR A 8 -14.71 2.15 0.52
C THR A 8 -15.80 1.35 -0.18
N GLU A 9 -16.38 1.88 -1.26
CA GLU A 9 -17.51 1.24 -1.95
C GLU A 9 -17.11 -0.10 -2.56
N ALA A 10 -15.86 -0.24 -3.02
CA ALA A 10 -15.33 -1.48 -3.55
C ALA A 10 -15.26 -2.62 -2.51
N PHE A 11 -15.30 -2.28 -1.22
CA PHE A 11 -15.17 -3.23 -0.11
C PHE A 11 -16.49 -3.48 0.61
N ARG A 12 -17.61 -2.94 0.09
CA ARG A 12 -18.92 -3.02 0.73
C ARG A 12 -19.93 -3.79 -0.10
N ASP A 13 -20.84 -4.44 0.59
CA ASP A 13 -21.99 -5.09 -0.01
C ASP A 13 -23.10 -4.08 -0.38
N SER A 14 -24.17 -4.58 -0.99
CA SER A 14 -25.34 -3.77 -1.35
C SER A 14 -26.06 -3.10 -0.16
N GLN A 15 -25.76 -3.52 1.07
CA GLN A 15 -26.29 -2.95 2.32
C GLN A 15 -25.33 -1.93 2.94
N GLY A 16 -24.12 -1.77 2.38
CA GLY A 16 -23.07 -0.88 2.88
C GLY A 16 -22.20 -1.51 3.95
N GLU A 17 -22.34 -2.80 4.24
CA GLU A 17 -21.49 -3.52 5.20
C GLU A 17 -20.20 -3.96 4.52
N PHE A 18 -19.09 -3.97 5.25
CA PHE A 18 -17.81 -4.42 4.70
C PHE A 18 -17.83 -5.94 4.46
N TYR A 19 -17.31 -6.38 3.30
CA TYR A 19 -16.97 -7.78 3.10
C TYR A 19 -15.92 -8.21 4.12
N GLU A 20 -15.84 -9.53 4.38
CA GLU A 20 -14.69 -10.07 5.09
C GLU A 20 -13.41 -9.73 4.32
N ILE A 21 -12.32 -9.43 5.04
CA ILE A 21 -11.06 -9.00 4.41
C ILE A 21 -10.51 -10.02 3.40
N ALA A 22 -10.89 -11.30 3.55
CA ALA A 22 -10.54 -12.36 2.62
C ALA A 22 -11.24 -12.27 1.26
N ASP A 23 -12.39 -11.58 1.19
CA ASP A 23 -13.16 -11.38 -0.04
C ASP A 23 -12.80 -10.05 -0.74
N TRP A 24 -11.89 -9.27 -0.16
CA TRP A 24 -11.47 -8.01 -0.73
C TRP A 24 -10.60 -8.26 -1.96
N GLN A 25 -10.96 -7.64 -3.08
CA GLN A 25 -10.15 -7.72 -4.29
C GLN A 25 -8.72 -7.20 -4.01
N GLY A 26 -7.72 -7.92 -4.52
CA GLY A 26 -6.31 -7.59 -4.32
C GLY A 26 -5.74 -8.03 -2.97
N VAL A 27 -6.54 -8.63 -2.08
CA VAL A 27 -6.06 -9.18 -0.82
C VAL A 27 -5.73 -10.66 -0.95
N THR A 28 -4.54 -11.06 -0.50
CA THR A 28 -4.11 -12.46 -0.41
C THR A 28 -4.13 -12.91 1.04
N VAL A 29 -4.92 -13.95 1.33
CA VAL A 29 -5.05 -14.54 2.66
C VAL A 29 -4.48 -15.96 2.68
N GLN A 30 -3.73 -16.30 3.73
CA GLN A 30 -3.28 -17.66 4.02
C GLN A 30 -3.50 -17.96 5.50
N HIS A 31 -4.09 -19.12 5.81
CA HIS A 31 -4.38 -19.53 7.19
C HIS A 31 -5.12 -18.46 8.02
N ASP A 32 -6.12 -17.80 7.42
CA ASP A 32 -6.92 -16.71 8.00
C ASP A 32 -6.13 -15.42 8.32
N GLU A 33 -4.90 -15.28 7.84
CA GLU A 33 -4.06 -14.08 7.97
C GLU A 33 -3.80 -13.43 6.61
N VAL A 34 -3.68 -12.10 6.58
CA VAL A 34 -3.45 -11.33 5.35
C VAL A 34 -1.95 -11.24 5.09
N PHE A 35 -1.51 -11.71 3.92
CA PHE A 35 -0.10 -11.70 3.51
C PHE A 35 0.19 -10.69 2.42
N GLY A 36 -0.76 -10.46 1.50
CA GLY A 36 -0.57 -9.58 0.37
C GLY A 36 -1.71 -8.59 0.23
N ILE A 37 -1.39 -7.35 -0.10
CA ILE A 37 -2.35 -6.34 -0.53
C ILE A 37 -1.80 -5.71 -1.81
N ASP A 38 -2.50 -5.91 -2.91
CA ASP A 38 -2.19 -5.35 -4.22
C ASP A 38 -3.42 -4.68 -4.81
N TRP A 39 -3.42 -3.34 -4.77
CA TRP A 39 -4.48 -2.50 -5.31
C TRP A 39 -4.00 -1.64 -6.48
N GLU A 40 -2.83 -1.92 -7.06
CA GLU A 40 -2.37 -1.21 -8.23
C GLU A 40 -3.38 -1.40 -9.39
N PRO A 41 -3.81 -0.32 -10.05
CA PRO A 41 -4.70 -0.44 -11.20
C PRO A 41 -3.97 -1.11 -12.37
N ASP A 42 -4.61 -2.09 -13.03
CA ASP A 42 -4.08 -2.67 -14.27
C ASP A 42 -4.02 -1.59 -15.38
N ILE A 43 -2.80 -1.09 -15.62
CA ILE A 43 -2.51 -0.04 -16.61
C ILE A 43 -2.84 -0.54 -18.04
N GLY A 44 -2.78 -1.86 -18.28
CA GLY A 44 -3.16 -2.46 -19.56
C GLY A 44 -4.61 -2.19 -19.90
N ALA A 45 -5.53 -2.42 -18.97
CA ALA A 45 -6.97 -2.19 -19.17
C ALA A 45 -7.31 -0.72 -19.43
N ARG A 46 -6.66 0.22 -18.70
CA ARG A 46 -6.88 1.68 -18.87
C ARG A 46 -6.47 2.20 -20.25
N LEU A 47 -5.45 1.61 -20.88
CA LEU A 47 -4.95 2.04 -22.19
C LEU A 47 -5.78 1.54 -23.37
N PHE A 48 -6.49 0.42 -23.23
CA PHE A 48 -7.28 -0.18 -24.31
C PHE A 48 -8.78 0.15 -24.26
N GLY A 49 -9.22 0.94 -23.26
CA GLY A 49 -10.60 1.45 -23.20
C GLY A 49 -11.66 0.41 -22.83
N ASP A 50 -11.25 -0.79 -22.44
CA ASP A 50 -12.11 -1.83 -21.88
C ASP A 50 -12.28 -1.54 -20.38
N ILE A 51 -13.17 -0.60 -20.05
CA ILE A 51 -13.48 -0.23 -18.66
C ILE A 51 -14.69 -1.04 -18.20
N ASP A 52 -14.45 -2.27 -17.77
CA ASP A 52 -14.99 -2.63 -16.46
C ASP A 52 -13.89 -2.25 -15.46
N ASP A 53 -14.22 -1.30 -14.58
CA ASP A 53 -13.38 -0.66 -13.57
C ASP A 53 -12.80 -1.70 -12.59
N ALA A 54 -11.75 -2.40 -13.03
CA ALA A 54 -11.22 -3.57 -12.34
C ALA A 54 -10.20 -3.22 -11.24
N SER A 55 -9.93 -1.93 -10.97
CA SER A 55 -9.07 -1.59 -9.83
C SER A 55 -9.83 -1.82 -8.52
N ALA A 56 -9.21 -2.57 -7.61
CA ALA A 56 -9.78 -2.85 -6.29
C ALA A 56 -10.12 -1.58 -5.49
N MET A 57 -9.50 -0.45 -5.86
CA MET A 57 -9.79 0.88 -5.32
C MET A 57 -10.03 1.89 -6.43
N LYS A 58 -10.86 2.89 -6.16
CA LYS A 58 -10.90 4.11 -6.97
C LYS A 58 -9.71 5.00 -6.60
N GLU A 59 -9.27 5.80 -7.57
CA GLU A 59 -8.22 6.80 -7.35
C GLU A 59 -8.68 7.89 -6.37
N GLY A 60 -7.77 8.31 -5.49
CA GLY A 60 -7.93 9.42 -4.55
C GLY A 60 -8.27 8.97 -3.13
N GLY A 61 -8.31 9.95 -2.23
CA GLY A 61 -8.58 9.73 -0.81
C GLY A 61 -7.31 9.67 0.04
N SER A 62 -7.45 9.16 1.25
CA SER A 62 -6.32 8.98 2.17
C SER A 62 -6.19 7.54 2.64
N ILE A 63 -5.01 7.12 3.06
CA ILE A 63 -4.83 5.82 3.70
C ILE A 63 -3.89 5.95 4.91
N ASP A 64 -4.25 5.25 5.98
CA ASP A 64 -3.47 5.20 7.20
C ASP A 64 -2.75 3.84 7.31
N LEU A 65 -1.45 3.88 7.02
CA LEU A 65 -0.59 2.70 6.92
C LEU A 65 -0.34 2.02 8.27
N GLN A 66 -0.68 2.65 9.40
CA GLN A 66 -0.55 2.00 10.72
C GLN A 66 -1.46 0.77 10.89
N TRP A 67 -2.46 0.64 10.01
CA TRP A 67 -3.44 -0.43 10.07
C TRP A 67 -3.15 -1.60 9.14
N ILE A 68 -2.02 -1.59 8.45
CA ILE A 68 -1.56 -2.75 7.66
C ILE A 68 -1.42 -3.95 8.62
N PRO A 69 -2.02 -5.11 8.32
CA PRO A 69 -1.91 -6.28 9.17
C PRO A 69 -0.43 -6.66 9.39
N PRO A 70 -0.03 -7.07 10.62
CA PRO A 70 1.36 -7.38 10.93
C PRO A 70 1.99 -8.50 10.10
N THR A 71 1.16 -9.35 9.49
CA THR A 71 1.54 -10.53 8.68
C THR A 71 1.79 -10.20 7.22
N VAL A 72 1.52 -8.95 6.79
CA VAL A 72 1.71 -8.55 5.39
C VAL A 72 3.19 -8.53 5.04
N THR A 73 3.53 -9.26 3.96
CA THR A 73 4.85 -9.33 3.33
C THR A 73 4.91 -8.47 2.08
N ASP A 74 3.80 -8.35 1.36
CA ASP A 74 3.71 -7.66 0.07
C ASP A 74 2.61 -6.60 0.10
N PHE A 75 2.99 -5.33 -0.09
CA PHE A 75 2.05 -4.22 -0.08
C PHE A 75 2.27 -3.29 -1.27
N CYS A 76 1.30 -3.22 -2.18
CA CYS A 76 1.31 -2.40 -3.39
C CYS A 76 0.02 -1.59 -3.51
N ILE A 77 0.16 -0.25 -3.52
CA ILE A 77 -0.94 0.70 -3.73
C ILE A 77 -0.51 1.82 -4.68
N ALA A 78 0.35 1.50 -5.65
CA ALA A 78 0.88 2.45 -6.60
C ALA A 78 -0.21 3.04 -7.51
N ASN A 79 0.01 4.26 -8.01
CA ASN A 79 -0.84 4.93 -9.01
C ASN A 79 -2.32 5.13 -8.57
N LEU A 80 -2.57 5.37 -7.28
CA LEU A 80 -3.92 5.56 -6.75
C LEU A 80 -4.23 7.00 -6.33
N ASN A 81 -3.36 7.99 -6.59
CA ASN A 81 -3.53 9.38 -6.13
C ASN A 81 -3.85 9.50 -4.62
N LEU A 82 -3.31 8.59 -3.80
CA LEU A 82 -3.59 8.53 -2.37
C LEU A 82 -2.76 9.56 -1.59
N MET A 83 -3.39 10.16 -0.59
CA MET A 83 -2.74 11.04 0.38
C MET A 83 -2.47 10.30 1.69
N GLY A 84 -1.46 10.75 2.44
CA GLY A 84 -1.15 10.20 3.75
C GLY A 84 0.28 10.49 4.16
N THR A 85 0.66 9.99 5.33
CA THR A 85 2.03 10.04 5.83
C THR A 85 2.54 8.63 6.10
N ILE A 86 3.86 8.47 6.14
CA ILE A 86 4.52 7.17 6.37
C ILE A 86 5.24 7.23 7.71
N ASP A 87 4.78 6.45 8.69
CA ASP A 87 5.55 6.15 9.90
C ASP A 87 6.23 4.79 9.71
N THR A 88 7.51 4.81 9.34
CA THR A 88 8.27 3.58 9.07
C THR A 88 8.37 2.69 10.31
N SER A 89 8.31 3.26 11.52
CA SER A 89 8.29 2.51 12.79
C SER A 89 6.98 1.74 13.05
N ARG A 90 5.95 1.95 12.22
CA ARG A 90 4.66 1.25 12.31
C ARG A 90 4.43 0.26 11.18
N LEU A 91 5.33 0.17 10.21
CA LEU A 91 5.24 -0.82 9.14
C LEU A 91 5.34 -2.26 9.71
N PRO A 92 4.65 -3.23 9.08
CA PRO A 92 4.76 -4.64 9.45
C PRO A 92 6.20 -5.11 9.46
N ARG A 93 6.56 -5.93 10.45
CA ARG A 93 7.95 -6.38 10.63
C ARG A 93 8.36 -7.51 9.70
N GLU A 94 7.38 -8.13 9.04
CA GLU A 94 7.56 -9.15 8.01
C GLU A 94 7.52 -8.56 6.59
N LEU A 95 7.36 -7.23 6.44
CA LEU A 95 7.23 -6.60 5.13
C LEU A 95 8.51 -6.76 4.30
N GLU A 96 8.38 -7.33 3.10
CA GLU A 96 9.47 -7.56 2.15
C GLU A 96 9.37 -6.64 0.93
N TYR A 97 8.15 -6.41 0.43
CA TYR A 97 7.88 -5.54 -0.72
C TYR A 97 6.93 -4.41 -0.34
N PHE A 98 7.34 -3.16 -0.58
CA PHE A 98 6.55 -1.97 -0.26
C PHE A 98 6.54 -0.98 -1.41
N ASP A 99 5.39 -0.81 -2.05
CA ASP A 99 5.22 0.04 -3.23
C ASP A 99 4.07 1.04 -3.06
N LEU A 100 4.45 2.31 -3.02
CA LEU A 100 3.60 3.48 -2.93
C LEU A 100 3.82 4.43 -4.11
N ASP A 101 4.49 4.00 -5.19
CA ASP A 101 4.90 4.87 -6.28
C ASP A 101 3.72 5.67 -6.87
N ALA A 102 3.99 6.89 -7.32
CA ALA A 102 3.01 7.73 -8.01
C ALA A 102 1.72 7.98 -7.22
N ASN A 103 1.87 8.41 -5.98
CA ASN A 103 0.79 8.89 -5.11
C ASN A 103 1.09 10.32 -4.62
N ASP A 104 0.28 10.84 -3.70
CA ASP A 104 0.41 12.17 -3.09
C ASP A 104 0.81 12.09 -1.60
N PHE A 105 1.51 11.03 -1.17
CA PHE A 105 2.00 10.93 0.21
C PHE A 105 2.99 12.06 0.52
N ASP A 106 2.87 12.63 1.72
CA ASP A 106 3.74 13.71 2.21
C ASP A 106 4.32 13.40 3.59
N GLY A 107 5.06 14.36 4.15
CA GLY A 107 5.72 14.21 5.43
C GLY A 107 7.18 13.77 5.30
N PHE A 108 7.72 13.25 6.41
CA PHE A 108 9.13 12.91 6.54
C PHE A 108 9.34 11.39 6.49
N PHE A 109 10.14 10.92 5.54
CA PHE A 109 10.48 9.50 5.39
C PHE A 109 11.84 9.20 6.03
N GLU A 110 11.85 8.32 7.03
CA GLU A 110 13.04 7.93 7.79
C GLU A 110 13.40 6.46 7.57
N THR A 111 14.65 6.20 7.19
CA THR A 111 15.14 4.82 6.97
C THR A 111 15.29 4.01 8.26
N GLU A 112 15.48 4.66 9.41
CA GLU A 112 15.74 4.00 10.69
C GLU A 112 14.59 3.12 11.19
N GLY A 113 13.34 3.44 10.82
CA GLY A 113 12.17 2.66 11.21
C GLY A 113 11.86 1.47 10.31
N LEU A 114 12.55 1.33 9.16
CA LEU A 114 12.21 0.33 8.16
C LEU A 114 12.34 -1.11 8.70
N PRO A 115 11.45 -2.04 8.30
CA PRO A 115 11.59 -3.46 8.59
C PRO A 115 12.92 -4.02 8.08
N ASN A 116 13.59 -4.84 8.87
CA ASN A 116 14.84 -5.48 8.45
C ASN A 116 14.65 -6.54 7.35
N THR A 117 13.42 -7.00 7.15
CA THR A 117 13.01 -7.94 6.09
C THR A 117 12.79 -7.25 4.75
N LEU A 118 12.76 -5.92 4.72
CA LEU A 118 12.41 -5.17 3.51
C LEU A 118 13.47 -5.38 2.43
N VAL A 119 13.05 -5.90 1.29
CA VAL A 119 13.89 -6.19 0.12
C VAL A 119 13.77 -5.08 -0.92
N SER A 120 12.57 -4.57 -1.14
CA SER A 120 12.33 -3.54 -2.15
C SER A 120 11.38 -2.46 -1.62
N THR A 121 11.71 -1.21 -1.93
CA THR A 121 10.85 -0.06 -1.59
C THR A 121 10.77 0.92 -2.74
N TYR A 122 9.55 1.20 -3.17
CA TYR A 122 9.21 2.13 -4.22
C TYR A 122 8.30 3.21 -3.63
N ILE A 123 8.83 4.41 -3.48
CA ILE A 123 8.11 5.58 -2.91
C ILE A 123 8.29 6.82 -3.78
N SER A 124 8.77 6.61 -5.00
CA SER A 124 9.04 7.64 -5.99
C SER A 124 7.75 8.34 -6.41
N LYS A 125 7.88 9.55 -6.97
CA LYS A 125 6.75 10.37 -7.45
C LYS A 125 5.69 10.65 -6.37
N ASN A 126 6.10 10.69 -5.10
CA ASN A 126 5.32 11.24 -3.99
C ASN A 126 5.84 12.65 -3.61
N ARG A 127 5.26 13.26 -2.56
CA ARG A 127 5.67 14.54 -1.99
C ARG A 127 6.46 14.38 -0.68
N LEU A 128 7.06 13.21 -0.49
CA LEU A 128 7.85 12.88 0.68
C LEU A 128 9.11 13.77 0.74
N SER A 129 9.41 14.21 1.94
CA SER A 129 10.67 14.86 2.31
C SER A 129 11.45 13.93 3.23
N GLY A 130 12.76 14.09 3.37
CA GLY A 130 13.55 13.13 4.14
C GLY A 130 15.02 13.15 3.81
N SER A 131 15.80 12.47 4.64
CA SER A 131 17.16 12.06 4.28
C SER A 131 17.20 10.54 4.20
N LEU A 132 17.50 10.03 2.99
CA LEU A 132 17.77 8.61 2.80
C LEU A 132 19.16 8.29 3.36
N ASP A 133 19.21 7.86 4.62
CA ASP A 133 20.45 7.34 5.20
C ASP A 133 20.64 5.88 4.73
N LEU A 134 21.39 5.73 3.63
CA LEU A 134 21.73 4.43 3.04
C LEU A 134 22.50 3.51 4.00
N THR A 135 23.12 4.05 5.05
CA THR A 135 23.82 3.23 6.06
C THR A 135 22.86 2.53 7.02
N LYS A 136 21.61 3.00 7.08
CA LYS A 136 20.54 2.44 7.91
C LYS A 136 19.54 1.59 7.12
N LEU A 137 19.80 1.36 5.83
CA LEU A 137 19.01 0.43 5.03
C LEU A 137 19.22 -1.02 5.50
N PRO A 138 18.18 -1.87 5.47
CA PRO A 138 18.31 -3.31 5.65
C PRO A 138 19.33 -3.90 4.67
N ARG A 139 20.07 -4.92 5.11
CA ARG A 139 21.32 -5.37 4.47
C ARG A 139 21.19 -5.91 3.05
N ASP A 140 19.99 -6.13 2.54
CA ASP A 140 19.72 -6.62 1.19
C ASP A 140 18.64 -5.80 0.46
N SER A 141 18.33 -4.59 0.97
CA SER A 141 17.29 -3.74 0.40
C SER A 141 17.76 -2.94 -0.82
N HIS A 142 16.92 -2.85 -1.84
CA HIS A 142 17.05 -1.96 -2.99
C HIS A 142 16.07 -0.78 -2.85
N ALA A 143 16.58 0.45 -2.94
CA ALA A 143 15.76 1.66 -2.98
C ALA A 143 15.84 2.29 -4.38
N LEU A 144 14.69 2.54 -5.02
CA LEU A 144 14.58 3.10 -6.37
C LEU A 144 13.58 4.27 -6.41
#